data_AF-A0A7W1GEK2-F1
#
_entry.id   AF-A0A7W1GEK2-F1
#
_cell.length_a   1.000
_cell.length_b   1.000
_cell.length_c   1.000
_cell.angle_alpha   90.00
_cell.angle_beta   90.00
_cell.angle_gamma   90.00
#
_symmetry.space_group_name_H-M   'P 1'
#
loop_
_entity.id
_entity.type
_entity.pdbx_description
1 polymer ?
#
loop_
_entity_poly.entity_id
_entity_poly.type
_entity_poly.pdbx_seq_one_letter_code
_entity_poly.pdbx_strand_id
1 'polypeptide(L)'
;MKARWKVFTIGLLCTLLLFVGANIYSYAQAVPPCCHFNIPFGVPFPLGEVGGYFGYAHFIFSGLILDTFIALSSSVFFGWLLARFWSHIVSLVDRFVIALKAWNETRL
;
A
#
# COMPACT_ATOMS: atom_id res chain seq x y z
N MET A 1 2.98 13.62 -22.75
CA MET A 1 3.64 12.40 -22.20
C MET A 1 4.26 12.61 -20.81
N LYS A 2 4.97 13.72 -20.52
CA LYS A 2 5.66 13.94 -19.23
C LYS A 2 4.77 13.83 -17.97
N ALA A 3 3.52 14.31 -18.01
CA ALA A 3 2.62 14.26 -16.85
C ALA A 3 2.17 12.84 -16.46
N ARG A 4 2.00 11.93 -17.44
CA ARG A 4 1.53 10.56 -17.18
C ARG A 4 2.57 9.72 -16.44
N TRP A 5 3.85 9.92 -16.75
CA TRP A 5 4.95 9.27 -16.03
C TRP A 5 5.02 9.71 -14.57
N LYS A 6 4.81 11.00 -14.28
CA LYS A 6 4.77 11.49 -12.89
C LYS A 6 3.64 10.83 -12.10
N VAL A 7 2.43 10.77 -12.65
CA VAL A 7 1.28 10.13 -12.00
C VAL A 7 1.52 8.64 -11.78
N PHE A 8 2.11 7.95 -12.77
CA PHE A 8 2.51 6.55 -12.63
C PHE A 8 3.50 6.36 -11.47
N THR A 9 4.58 7.16 -11.43
CA THR A 9 5.59 7.06 -10.37
C THR A 9 5.00 7.34 -9.00
N ILE A 10 4.11 8.33 -8.87
CA ILE A 10 3.42 8.62 -7.61
C ILE A 10 2.57 7.42 -7.19
N GLY A 11 1.76 6.87 -8.10
CA GLY A 11 0.95 5.68 -7.82
C GLY A 11 1.78 4.49 -7.36
N LEU A 12 2.88 4.21 -8.07
CA LEU A 12 3.82 3.15 -7.73
C LEU A 12 4.41 3.34 -6.32
N LEU A 13 4.90 4.54 -6.01
CA LEU A 13 5.48 4.83 -4.70
C LEU A 13 4.44 4.76 -3.58
N CYS A 14 3.24 5.27 -3.80
CA CYS A 14 2.15 5.18 -2.81
C CYS A 14 1.78 3.73 -2.51
N THR A 15 1.63 2.87 -3.52
CA THR A 15 1.31 1.45 -3.31
C THR A 15 2.45 0.73 -2.59
N LEU A 16 3.71 1.00 -2.96
CA LEU A 16 4.87 0.41 -2.30
C LEU A 16 4.94 0.81 -0.82
N LEU A 17 4.73 2.09 -0.51
CA LEU A 17 4.72 2.59 0.87
C LEU A 17 3.60 1.97 1.70
N LEU A 18 2.41 1.80 1.12
CA LEU A 18 1.31 1.11 1.80
C LEU A 18 1.66 -0.35 2.10
N PHE A 19 2.30 -1.05 1.16
CA PHE A 19 2.72 -2.43 1.35
C PHE A 19 3.77 -2.57 2.47
N VAL A 20 4.77 -1.69 2.48
CA VAL A 20 5.77 -1.62 3.57
C VAL A 20 5.10 -1.29 4.90
N GLY A 21 4.20 -0.32 4.93
CA GLY A 21 3.45 0.07 6.13
C GLY A 21 2.59 -1.06 6.69
N ALA A 22 1.90 -1.82 5.83
CA ALA A 22 1.12 -2.98 6.24
C ALA A 22 1.98 -4.07 6.90
N ASN A 23 3.19 -4.30 6.36
CA ASN A 23 4.12 -5.27 6.93
C ASN A 23 4.75 -4.80 8.25
N ILE A 24 5.08 -3.51 8.37
CA ILE A 24 5.54 -2.91 9.64
C ILE A 24 4.44 -3.04 10.70
N TYR A 25 3.19 -2.75 10.34
CA TYR A 25 2.06 -2.88 11.26
C TYR A 25 1.85 -4.34 11.68
N SER A 26 1.93 -5.29 10.74
CA SER A 26 1.84 -6.72 11.04
C SER A 26 2.95 -7.16 12.02
N TYR A 27 4.18 -6.70 11.82
CA TYR A 27 5.28 -6.96 12.74
C TYR A 27 5.03 -6.36 14.14
N ALA A 28 4.54 -5.12 14.22
CA ALA A 28 4.26 -4.46 15.50
C ALA A 28 3.17 -5.16 16.32
N GLN A 29 2.24 -5.86 15.66
CA GLN A 29 1.19 -6.65 16.30
C GLN A 29 1.63 -8.06 16.69
N ALA A 30 2.77 -8.53 16.18
CA ALA A 30 3.29 -9.85 16.49
C ALA A 30 3.97 -9.85 17.87
N VAL A 31 3.14 -9.83 18.92
CA VAL A 31 3.60 -9.86 20.32
C VAL A 31 3.39 -11.27 20.88
N PRO A 32 4.47 -12.04 21.15
CA PRO A 32 4.34 -13.40 21.67
C PRO A 32 3.71 -13.38 23.08
N PRO A 33 2.65 -14.18 23.36
CA PRO A 33 1.95 -14.17 24.64
C PRO A 33 2.75 -14.80 25.79
N CYS A 34 3.77 -15.63 25.48
CA CYS A 34 4.58 -16.32 26.47
C CYS A 34 5.93 -16.80 25.89
N CYS A 35 6.82 -17.25 26.78
CA CYS A 35 8.11 -17.86 26.43
C CYS A 35 7.86 -19.16 25.64
N HIS A 36 8.54 -19.33 24.50
CA HIS A 36 8.39 -20.48 23.56
C HIS A 36 7.16 -20.49 22.62
N PHE A 37 6.64 -19.33 22.23
CA PHE A 37 5.69 -19.25 21.11
C PHE A 37 6.26 -18.44 19.94
N ASN A 38 6.07 -18.93 18.71
CA ASN A 38 6.41 -18.21 17.49
C ASN A 38 5.14 -17.64 16.86
N ILE A 39 5.16 -16.34 16.57
CA ILE A 39 4.09 -15.67 15.84
C ILE A 39 4.58 -15.28 14.45
N PRO A 40 3.95 -15.77 13.38
CA PRO A 40 4.26 -15.30 12.04
C PRO A 40 3.75 -13.87 11.83
N PHE A 41 4.53 -13.07 11.13
CA PHE A 41 4.18 -11.72 10.68
C PHE A 41 4.46 -11.56 9.19
N GLY A 42 3.74 -10.65 8.54
CA GLY A 42 3.84 -10.38 7.11
C GLY A 42 2.49 -10.50 6.40
N VAL A 43 2.31 -9.70 5.35
CA VAL A 43 1.10 -9.66 4.53
C VAL A 43 1.48 -9.39 3.06
N PRO A 44 0.95 -10.17 2.10
CA PRO A 44 0.03 -11.30 2.26
C PRO A 44 0.68 -12.61 2.69
N PHE A 45 2.00 -12.75 2.57
CA PHE A 45 2.70 -13.95 3.01
C PHE A 45 3.50 -13.70 4.29
N PRO A 46 3.77 -14.74 5.09
CA PRO A 46 4.60 -14.59 6.28
C PRO A 46 6.05 -14.26 5.87
N LEU A 47 6.52 -13.07 6.27
CA LEU A 47 7.89 -12.59 6.08
C LEU A 47 8.85 -13.16 7.12
N GLY A 48 8.34 -13.49 8.29
CA GLY A 48 9.12 -14.02 9.37
C GLY A 48 8.27 -14.41 10.56
N GLU A 49 8.94 -14.95 11.57
CA GLU A 49 8.37 -15.30 12.85
C GLU A 49 9.13 -14.59 13.96
N VAL A 50 8.41 -14.10 14.96
CA VAL A 50 9.00 -13.58 16.20
C VAL A 50 8.66 -14.51 17.35
N GLY A 51 9.66 -14.89 18.15
CA GLY A 51 9.44 -15.82 19.24
C GLY A 51 10.66 -16.60 19.73
N GLY A 52 10.41 -17.72 20.40
CA GLY A 52 11.45 -18.60 20.94
C GLY A 52 12.00 -18.18 22.31
N TYR A 53 12.85 -19.02 22.90
CA TYR A 53 13.38 -18.85 24.26
C TYR A 53 14.15 -17.52 24.46
N PHE A 54 14.74 -17.01 23.39
CA PHE A 54 15.54 -15.78 23.38
C PHE A 54 14.86 -14.62 22.63
N GLY A 55 13.62 -14.79 22.16
CA GLY A 55 12.89 -13.74 21.44
C GLY A 55 13.51 -13.35 20.09
N TYR A 56 14.11 -14.30 19.36
CA TYR A 56 14.71 -14.02 18.07
C TYR A 56 13.66 -13.87 16.97
N ALA A 57 13.95 -12.99 16.01
CA ALA A 57 13.20 -12.89 14.77
C ALA A 57 13.87 -13.78 13.70
N HIS A 58 13.08 -14.68 13.11
CA HIS A 58 13.51 -15.53 12.00
C HIS A 58 12.84 -15.09 10.71
N PHE A 59 13.62 -14.80 9.68
CA PHE A 59 13.08 -14.44 8.37
C PHE A 59 12.76 -15.68 7.54
N ILE A 60 11.57 -15.67 6.93
CA ILE A 60 11.13 -16.68 5.96
C ILE A 60 11.42 -16.12 4.57
N PHE A 61 12.56 -16.51 3.99
CA PHE A 61 13.02 -15.98 2.70
C PHE A 61 12.03 -16.21 1.55
N SER A 62 11.32 -17.33 1.54
CA SER A 62 10.29 -17.60 0.53
C SER A 62 9.15 -16.58 0.57
N GLY A 63 8.70 -16.21 1.77
CA GLY A 63 7.69 -15.17 1.98
C GLY A 63 8.20 -13.80 1.54
N LEU A 64 9.44 -13.45 1.91
CA LEU A 64 10.08 -12.20 1.48
C LEU A 64 10.13 -12.06 -0.04
N ILE A 65 10.52 -13.12 -0.75
CA ILE A 65 10.59 -13.11 -2.22
C ILE A 65 9.19 -12.93 -2.82
N LEU A 66 8.21 -13.72 -2.38
CA LEU A 66 6.84 -13.66 -2.88
C LEU A 66 6.18 -12.30 -2.61
N ASP A 67 6.34 -11.76 -1.40
CA ASP A 67 5.83 -10.44 -1.04
C ASP A 67 6.48 -9.34 -1.87
N THR A 68 7.79 -9.43 -2.13
CA THR A 68 8.48 -8.47 -3.01
C THR A 68 7.92 -8.52 -4.43
N PHE A 69 7.69 -9.71 -4.99
CA PHE A 69 7.09 -9.86 -6.31
C PHE A 69 5.65 -9.32 -6.36
N ILE A 70 4.84 -9.58 -5.35
CA ILE A 70 3.47 -9.04 -5.27
C ILE A 70 3.49 -7.52 -5.09
N ALA A 71 4.35 -6.99 -4.22
CA ALA A 71 4.46 -5.56 -3.98
C ALA A 71 4.85 -4.84 -5.27
N LEU A 72 5.84 -5.33 -6.01
CA LEU A 72 6.26 -4.74 -7.28
C LEU A 72 5.19 -4.86 -8.36
N SER A 73 4.62 -6.05 -8.56
CA SER A 73 3.59 -6.26 -9.59
C SER A 73 2.32 -5.46 -9.32
N SER A 74 1.84 -5.42 -8.07
CA SER A 74 0.69 -4.59 -7.67
C SER A 74 1.00 -3.10 -7.81
N SER A 75 2.19 -2.64 -7.41
CA SER A 75 2.57 -1.23 -7.55
C SER A 75 2.66 -0.79 -9.01
N VAL A 76 3.19 -1.63 -9.90
CA VAL A 76 3.18 -1.37 -11.35
C VAL A 76 1.75 -1.35 -11.89
N PHE A 77 0.92 -2.31 -11.49
CA PHE A 77 -0.48 -2.39 -11.91
C PHE A 77 -1.28 -1.15 -11.47
N PHE A 78 -1.18 -0.73 -10.21
CA PHE A 78 -1.87 0.45 -9.68
C PHE A 78 -1.31 1.75 -10.24
N GLY A 79 0.02 1.86 -10.41
CA GLY A 79 0.63 2.99 -11.10
C GLY A 79 0.08 3.14 -12.53
N TRP A 80 -0.04 2.03 -13.26
CA TRP A 80 -0.60 2.01 -14.60
C TRP A 80 -2.09 2.38 -14.60
N LEU A 81 -2.86 1.81 -13.68
CA LEU A 81 -4.29 2.09 -13.50
C LEU A 81 -4.52 3.58 -13.25
N LEU A 82 -3.81 4.17 -12.29
CA LEU A 82 -3.87 5.61 -11.99
C LEU A 82 -3.50 6.46 -13.21
N ALA A 83 -2.39 6.13 -13.88
CA ALA A 83 -1.96 6.86 -15.08
C ALA A 83 -2.93 6.72 -16.28
N ARG A 84 -3.75 5.66 -16.30
CA ARG A 84 -4.78 5.43 -17.33
C ARG A 84 -6.07 6.20 -17.02
N PHE A 85 -6.52 6.19 -15.76
CA PHE A 85 -7.78 6.82 -15.36
C PHE A 85 -7.65 8.27 -14.90
N TRP A 86 -6.43 8.80 -14.78
CA TRP A 86 -6.18 10.17 -14.33
C TRP A 86 -7.03 11.24 -15.03
N SER A 87 -7.17 11.15 -16.36
CA SER A 87 -7.98 12.11 -17.13
C SER A 87 -9.46 12.08 -16.74
N HIS A 88 -10.00 10.91 -16.42
CA HIS A 88 -11.38 10.77 -15.96
C HIS A 88 -11.55 11.31 -14.54
N ILE A 89 -10.58 11.04 -13.66
CA ILE A 89 -10.58 11.55 -12.28
C ILE A 89 -10.57 13.08 -12.27
N VAL A 90 -9.67 13.70 -13.04
CA VAL A 90 -9.59 15.17 -13.16
C VAL A 90 -10.91 15.74 -13.69
N SER A 91 -11.49 15.16 -14.74
CA SER A 91 -12.76 15.64 -15.28
C SER A 91 -13.93 15.53 -14.29
N LEU A 92 -13.97 14.48 -13.48
CA LEU A 92 -14.99 14.33 -12.42
C LEU A 92 -14.82 15.38 -11.32
N VAL A 93 -13.58 15.62 -10.88
CA VAL A 93 -13.29 16.64 -9.86
C VAL A 93 -13.66 18.03 -10.38
N ASP A 94 -13.31 18.37 -11.61
CA ASP A 94 -13.64 19.68 -12.21
C ASP A 94 -15.16 19.89 -12.26
N ARG A 95 -15.93 18.87 -12.70
CA ARG A 95 -17.39 18.93 -12.72
C ARG A 95 -17.98 19.10 -11.32
N PHE A 96 -17.43 18.41 -10.33
CA PHE A 96 -17.86 18.51 -8.94
C PHE A 96 -17.62 19.91 -8.38
N VAL A 97 -16.44 20.50 -8.63
CA VAL A 97 -16.10 21.87 -8.20
C VAL A 97 -17.03 22.91 -8.86
N ILE A 98 -17.32 22.78 -10.15
CA ILE A 98 -18.25 23.67 -10.85
C ILE A 98 -19.66 23.58 -10.24
N ALA A 99 -20.15 22.35 -10.00
CA ALA A 99 -21.46 22.15 -9.40
C ALA A 99 -21.53 22.75 -7.98
N LEU A 100 -20.47 22.59 -7.20
CA LEU A 100 -20.38 23.13 -5.83
C LEU A 100 -20.39 24.66 -5.83
N LYS A 101 -19.71 25.29 -6.80
CA LYS A 101 -19.72 26.74 -6.97
C LYS A 101 -21.11 27.25 -7.37
N ALA A 102 -21.76 26.61 -8.34
CA ALA A 102 -23.10 26.99 -8.79
C ALA A 102 -24.14 26.89 -7.65
N TRP A 103 -24.06 25.83 -6.84
CA TRP A 103 -24.92 25.67 -5.66
C TRP A 103 -24.75 26.81 -4.64
N ASN A 104 -23.52 27.25 -4.41
CA ASN A 104 -23.24 28.33 -3.47
C ASN A 104 -23.80 29.69 -3.94
N GLU A 105 -23.80 29.95 -5.26
CA GLU A 105 -24.37 31.17 -5.84
C GLU A 105 -25.90 31.19 -5.77
N THR A 106 -26.58 30.05 -5.84
CA THR A 106 -28.04 29.96 -5.71
C THR A 106 -28.58 30.09 -4.27
N ARG A 107 -27.70 30.09 -3.27
CA ARG A 107 -28.07 30.17 -1.84
C ARG A 107 -28.08 31.59 -1.27
N LEU A 108 -27.60 32.57 -2.05
CA LEU A 108 -27.61 34.01 -1.72
C LEU A 108 -28.82 34.69 -2.37
#